data_AF-A0A955PTF5-F1
#
_entry.id   AF-A0A955PTF5-F1
#
_cell.length_a   1.000
_cell.length_b   1.000
_cell.length_c   1.000
_cell.angle_alpha   90.00
_cell.angle_beta   90.00
_cell.angle_gamma   90.00
#
_symmetry.space_group_name_H-M   'P 1'
#
loop_
_entity.id
_entity.type
_entity.pdbx_description
1 polymer ?
#
loop_
_entity_poly.entity_id
_entity_poly.type
_entity_poly.pdbx_seq_one_letter_code
_entity_poly.pdbx_strand_id
1 'polypeptide(L)'
;TASDLVYHELKVFKKKRAVPVIAAIMDLGTSGGYYIAMAADHILAHPSTITGSIGVIMVTMNAQGLLEKVGVQPAAIVSGPKKAMGSPFRPMNDEERAIFQGTIDHLFEQFLSVVKEG
;
A
#
# COMPACT_ATOMS: atom_id res chain seq x y z
N THR A 1 2.79 -7.88 1.46
CA THR A 1 3.27 -6.69 2.20
C THR A 1 3.10 -6.92 3.70
N ALA A 2 3.47 -5.98 4.59
CA ALA A 2 3.36 -6.20 6.04
C ALA A 2 1.91 -6.49 6.49
N SER A 3 0.93 -5.70 6.03
CA SER A 3 -0.49 -5.94 6.34
C SER A 3 -0.99 -7.29 5.84
N ASP A 4 -0.58 -7.67 4.63
CA ASP A 4 -0.93 -8.96 4.03
C ASP A 4 -0.36 -10.16 4.80
N LEU A 5 0.88 -10.03 5.30
CA LEU A 5 1.49 -11.05 6.14
C LEU A 5 0.70 -11.24 7.45
N VAL A 6 0.35 -10.15 8.13
CA VAL A 6 -0.45 -10.22 9.38
C VAL A 6 -1.85 -10.79 9.11
N TYR A 7 -2.50 -10.38 8.02
CA TYR A 7 -3.79 -10.93 7.58
C TYR A 7 -3.72 -12.46 7.43
N HIS A 8 -2.70 -12.98 6.73
CA HIS A 8 -2.52 -14.41 6.53
C HIS A 8 -2.18 -15.16 7.83
N GLU A 9 -1.30 -14.61 8.66
CA GLU A 9 -0.95 -15.23 9.95
C GLU A 9 -2.15 -15.29 10.90
N LEU A 10 -3.01 -14.26 10.93
CA LEU A 10 -4.26 -14.30 11.69
C LEU A 10 -5.21 -15.39 11.20
N LYS A 11 -5.38 -15.56 9.89
CA LYS A 11 -6.19 -16.66 9.31
C LYS A 11 -5.62 -18.03 9.68
N VAL A 12 -4.31 -18.20 9.61
CA VAL A 12 -3.62 -19.45 10.00
C VAL A 12 -3.78 -19.71 11.49
N PHE A 13 -3.60 -18.70 12.34
CA PHE A 13 -3.76 -18.79 13.79
C PHE A 13 -5.18 -19.22 14.16
N LYS A 14 -6.20 -18.52 13.64
CA LYS A 14 -7.63 -18.84 13.84
C LYS A 14 -7.92 -20.30 13.50
N LYS A 15 -7.48 -20.75 12.33
CA LYS A 15 -7.68 -22.13 11.87
C LYS A 15 -6.97 -23.15 12.75
N LYS A 16 -5.72 -22.90 13.14
CA LYS A 16 -4.92 -23.84 13.96
C LYS A 16 -5.43 -23.97 15.39
N ARG A 17 -5.88 -22.86 15.98
CA ARG A 17 -6.32 -22.81 17.38
C ARG A 17 -7.81 -23.06 17.54
N ALA A 18 -8.58 -23.00 16.45
CA ALA A 18 -10.04 -23.11 16.45
C ALA A 18 -10.70 -22.13 17.45
N VAL A 19 -10.18 -20.91 17.51
CA VAL A 19 -10.71 -19.82 18.35
C VAL A 19 -11.15 -18.65 17.47
N PRO A 20 -12.23 -17.95 17.84
CA PRO A 20 -12.64 -16.75 17.12
C PRO A 20 -11.63 -15.62 17.33
N VAL A 21 -11.46 -14.79 16.29
CA VAL A 21 -10.67 -13.55 16.34
C VAL A 21 -11.61 -12.38 16.19
N ILE A 22 -11.51 -11.40 17.10
CA ILE A 22 -12.31 -10.18 17.07
C ILE A 22 -11.37 -8.99 16.83
N ALA A 23 -11.66 -8.19 15.81
CA ALA A 23 -11.00 -6.91 15.59
C ALA A 23 -11.83 -5.80 16.25
N ALA A 24 -11.27 -5.11 17.23
CA ALA A 24 -11.88 -3.94 17.86
C ALA A 24 -11.15 -2.68 17.39
N ILE A 25 -11.81 -1.90 16.53
CA ILE A 25 -11.30 -0.65 16.00
C ILE A 25 -11.81 0.50 16.89
N MET A 26 -10.88 1.20 17.52
CA MET A 26 -11.20 2.28 18.47
C MET A 26 -11.10 3.65 17.78
N ASP A 27 -9.89 4.18 17.63
CA ASP A 27 -9.71 5.52 17.05
C ASP A 27 -9.58 5.46 15.52
N LEU A 28 -8.65 4.65 15.03
CA LEU A 28 -8.27 4.58 13.62
C LEU A 28 -8.05 3.13 13.18
N GLY A 29 -8.72 2.73 12.11
CA GLY A 29 -8.52 1.44 11.45
C GLY A 29 -8.75 1.56 9.96
N THR A 30 -7.82 2.21 9.27
CA THR A 30 -7.89 2.54 7.84
C THR A 30 -6.83 1.79 7.03
N SER A 31 -7.02 1.69 5.72
CA SER A 31 -6.05 1.12 4.76
C SER A 31 -5.49 -0.23 5.24
N GLY A 32 -4.18 -0.37 5.45
CA GLY A 32 -3.56 -1.60 5.93
C GLY A 32 -4.11 -2.12 7.27
N GLY A 33 -4.61 -1.24 8.15
CA GLY A 33 -5.29 -1.65 9.38
C GLY A 33 -6.65 -2.28 9.11
N TYR A 34 -7.41 -1.70 8.17
CA TYR A 34 -8.67 -2.29 7.71
C TYR A 34 -8.44 -3.62 6.99
N TYR A 35 -7.39 -3.72 6.16
CA TYR A 35 -6.97 -4.96 5.50
C TYR A 35 -6.75 -6.09 6.52
N ILE A 36 -6.03 -5.82 7.61
CA ILE A 36 -5.77 -6.82 8.66
C ILE A 36 -7.07 -7.21 9.36
N ALA A 37 -7.95 -6.24 9.65
CA ALA A 37 -9.22 -6.48 10.31
C ALA A 37 -10.12 -7.48 9.54
N MET A 38 -9.99 -7.55 8.21
CA MET A 38 -10.72 -8.52 7.37
C MET A 38 -10.36 -9.99 7.67
N ALA A 39 -9.30 -10.28 8.44
CA ALA A 39 -9.02 -11.64 8.90
C ALA A 39 -9.90 -12.10 10.09
N ALA A 40 -10.50 -11.14 10.81
CA ALA A 40 -11.31 -11.40 11.99
C ALA A 40 -12.66 -12.05 11.64
N ASP A 41 -13.28 -12.71 12.61
CA ASP A 41 -14.65 -13.23 12.48
C ASP A 41 -15.69 -12.15 12.77
N HIS A 42 -15.34 -11.20 13.62
CA HIS A 42 -16.16 -10.05 13.95
C HIS A 42 -15.32 -8.79 14.02
N ILE A 43 -15.87 -7.69 13.48
CA ILE A 43 -15.28 -6.37 13.54
C ILE A 43 -16.22 -5.48 14.34
N LEU A 44 -15.69 -4.91 15.42
CA LEU A 44 -16.35 -3.90 16.23
C LEU A 44 -15.67 -2.57 15.93
N ALA A 45 -16.46 -1.52 15.71
CA ALA A 45 -15.96 -0.17 15.56
C ALA A 45 -16.65 0.74 16.58
N HIS A 46 -15.87 1.58 17.26
CA HIS A 46 -16.43 2.66 18.06
C HIS A 46 -17.20 3.64 17.15
N PRO A 47 -18.31 4.26 17.59
CA PRO A 47 -19.08 5.16 16.72
C PRO A 47 -18.29 6.35 16.17
N SER A 48 -17.20 6.76 16.84
CA SER A 48 -16.30 7.83 16.38
C SER A 48 -15.07 7.32 15.61
N THR A 49 -14.97 6.03 15.34
CA THR A 49 -13.85 5.44 14.59
C THR A 49 -13.76 6.02 13.19
N ILE A 50 -12.55 6.35 12.76
CA ILE A 50 -12.25 6.57 11.34
C ILE A 50 -11.74 5.25 10.74
N THR A 51 -12.47 4.72 9.75
CA THR A 51 -12.16 3.45 9.08
C THR A 51 -12.32 3.55 7.57
N GLY A 52 -12.16 2.45 6.85
CA GLY A 52 -12.14 2.41 5.39
C GLY A 52 -10.78 2.84 4.84
N SER A 53 -10.75 3.85 3.95
CA SER A 53 -9.55 4.18 3.15
C SER A 53 -9.02 2.97 2.38
N ILE A 54 -9.95 2.24 1.76
CA ILE A 54 -9.66 1.07 0.93
C ILE A 54 -9.05 1.58 -0.37
N GLY A 55 -7.75 1.37 -0.53
CA GLY A 55 -6.97 1.97 -1.60
C GLY A 55 -5.49 1.71 -1.40
N VAL A 56 -4.73 1.91 -2.48
CA VAL A 56 -3.28 1.78 -2.48
C VAL A 56 -2.71 3.02 -3.14
N ILE A 57 -1.66 3.60 -2.55
CA ILE A 57 -1.00 4.77 -3.09
C ILE A 57 0.50 4.52 -3.23
N MET A 58 1.09 5.17 -4.22
CA MET A 58 2.53 5.39 -4.30
C MET A 58 2.76 6.89 -4.47
N VAL A 59 3.55 7.46 -3.57
CA VAL A 59 3.93 8.86 -3.62
C VAL A 59 5.38 8.95 -4.07
N THR A 60 5.62 9.73 -5.12
CA THR A 60 6.97 10.07 -5.59
C THR A 60 7.11 11.59 -5.60
N MET A 61 8.35 12.07 -5.58
CA MET A 61 8.67 13.50 -5.59
C MET A 61 9.61 13.78 -6.75
N ASN A 62 9.44 14.91 -7.45
CA ASN A 62 10.38 15.38 -8.45
C ASN A 62 11.06 16.66 -7.96
N ALA A 63 12.37 16.57 -7.74
CA ALA A 63 13.26 17.62 -7.28
C ALA A 63 14.07 18.28 -8.42
N GLN A 64 13.83 17.93 -9.68
CA GLN A 64 14.57 18.48 -10.84
C GLN A 64 14.69 20.01 -10.77
N GLY A 65 13.55 20.71 -10.65
CA GLY A 65 13.55 22.18 -10.62
C GLY A 65 14.23 22.78 -9.38
N LEU A 66 14.36 22.02 -8.28
CA LEU A 66 15.16 22.46 -7.13
C LEU A 66 16.65 22.31 -7.43
N LEU A 67 17.08 21.18 -7.99
CA LEU A 67 18.48 20.91 -8.32
C LEU A 67 19.01 21.86 -9.39
N GLU A 68 18.20 22.17 -10.40
CA GLU A 68 18.51 23.19 -11.41
C GLU A 68 18.77 24.57 -10.78
N LYS A 69 17.97 24.99 -9.79
CA LYS A 69 18.14 26.27 -9.10
C LYS A 69 19.45 26.37 -8.32
N VAL A 70 19.95 25.26 -7.79
CA VAL A 70 21.19 25.21 -7.00
C VAL A 70 22.40 24.76 -7.83
N GLY A 71 22.25 24.62 -9.15
CA GLY A 71 23.33 24.26 -10.06
C GLY A 71 23.80 22.81 -9.94
N VAL A 72 22.98 21.91 -9.39
CA VAL A 72 23.31 20.48 -9.26
C VAL A 72 22.72 19.69 -10.42
N GLN A 73 23.55 18.91 -11.10
CA GLN A 73 23.11 18.05 -12.21
C GLN A 73 23.25 16.56 -11.84
N PRO A 74 22.13 15.82 -11.79
CA PRO A 74 22.16 14.38 -11.60
C PRO A 74 22.76 13.68 -12.83
N ALA A 75 23.74 12.80 -12.62
CA ALA A 75 24.35 11.98 -13.66
C ALA A 75 24.18 10.48 -13.32
N ALA A 76 23.08 9.87 -13.76
CA ALA A 76 22.80 8.47 -13.50
C ALA A 76 23.44 7.56 -14.57
N ILE A 77 24.24 6.58 -14.15
CA ILE A 77 24.73 5.48 -14.99
C ILE A 77 23.94 4.23 -14.60
N VAL A 78 23.21 3.65 -15.55
CA VAL A 78 22.26 2.57 -15.28
C VAL A 78 22.55 1.33 -16.11
N SER A 79 22.31 0.16 -15.51
CA SER A 79 22.47 -1.13 -16.19
C SER A 79 21.32 -1.51 -17.13
N GLY A 80 20.29 -0.68 -17.24
CA GLY A 80 19.17 -0.91 -18.14
C GLY A 80 18.15 0.23 -18.16
N PRO A 81 17.28 0.27 -19.18
CA PRO A 81 16.40 1.42 -19.47
C PRO A 81 15.42 1.75 -18.33
N LYS A 82 14.98 0.73 -17.58
CA LYS A 82 13.98 0.86 -16.50
C LYS A 82 14.58 0.97 -15.09
N LYS A 83 15.91 1.01 -14.95
CA LYS A 83 16.56 0.99 -13.63
C LYS A 83 16.47 2.31 -12.87
N ALA A 84 16.29 3.42 -13.58
CA ALA A 84 16.11 4.74 -12.99
C ALA A 84 14.65 5.20 -12.95
N MET A 85 13.69 4.29 -13.14
CA MET A 85 12.26 4.63 -13.01
C MET A 85 11.95 5.14 -11.61
N GLY A 86 11.13 6.17 -11.52
CA GLY A 86 10.79 6.79 -10.22
C GLY A 86 11.93 7.60 -9.60
N SER A 87 13.01 7.86 -10.36
CA SER A 87 14.06 8.79 -9.94
C SER A 87 13.46 10.13 -9.55
N PRO A 88 13.84 10.70 -8.39
CA PRO A 88 13.34 12.01 -7.97
C PRO A 88 14.01 13.17 -8.70
N PHE A 89 14.90 12.89 -9.65
CA PHE A 89 15.76 13.89 -10.27
C PHE A 89 15.32 14.31 -11.66
N ARG A 90 14.28 13.67 -12.20
CA ARG A 90 13.67 13.99 -13.47
C ARG A 90 12.18 13.66 -13.43
N PRO A 91 11.37 14.14 -14.39
CA PRO A 91 9.97 13.78 -14.46
C PRO A 91 9.85 12.30 -14.81
N MET A 92 8.83 11.67 -14.24
CA MET A 92 8.40 10.33 -14.63
C MET A 92 7.75 10.41 -16.01
N ASN A 93 8.16 9.55 -16.94
CA ASN A 93 7.53 9.48 -18.25
C ASN A 93 6.27 8.58 -18.22
N ASP A 94 5.51 8.56 -19.31
CA ASP A 94 4.23 7.85 -19.37
C ASP A 94 4.38 6.32 -19.28
N GLU A 95 5.43 5.75 -19.85
CA GLU A 95 5.70 4.30 -19.75
C GLU A 95 5.99 3.91 -18.29
N GLU A 96 6.80 4.72 -17.60
CA GLU A 96 7.15 4.49 -16.20
C GLU A 96 5.92 4.62 -15.29
N ARG A 97 5.11 5.65 -15.56
CA ARG A 97 3.83 5.87 -14.87
C ARG A 97 2.89 4.69 -15.07
N ALA A 98 2.75 4.18 -16.29
CA ALA A 98 1.90 3.04 -16.58
C ALA A 98 2.34 1.77 -15.82
N ILE A 99 3.65 1.54 -15.69
CA ILE A 99 4.19 0.39 -14.94
C ILE A 99 3.87 0.51 -13.44
N PHE A 100 4.10 1.69 -12.84
CA PHE A 100 3.76 1.90 -11.44
C PHE A 100 2.25 1.81 -11.22
N GLN A 101 1.45 2.39 -12.12
CA GLN A 101 0.00 2.32 -12.06
C GLN A 101 -0.50 0.87 -12.11
N GLY A 102 0.02 0.05 -13.02
CA GLY A 102 -0.34 -1.37 -13.09
C GLY A 102 0.01 -2.14 -11.81
N THR A 103 1.08 -1.75 -11.12
CA THR A 103 1.41 -2.31 -9.79
C THR A 103 0.39 -1.89 -8.74
N ILE A 104 -0.01 -0.62 -8.73
CA ILE A 104 -1.03 -0.08 -7.82
C ILE A 104 -2.38 -0.73 -8.06
N ASP A 105 -2.79 -0.86 -9.32
CA ASP A 105 -4.06 -1.47 -9.71
C ASP A 105 -4.13 -2.93 -9.24
N HIS A 106 -3.05 -3.70 -9.47
CA HIS A 106 -2.99 -5.08 -9.01
C HIS A 106 -3.12 -5.21 -7.49
N LEU A 107 -2.41 -4.37 -6.73
CA LEU A 107 -2.50 -4.36 -5.27
C LEU A 107 -3.88 -3.91 -4.79
N PHE A 108 -4.52 -2.98 -5.49
CA PHE A 108 -5.87 -2.53 -5.19
C PHE A 108 -6.89 -3.63 -5.41
N GLU A 109 -6.80 -4.36 -6.52
CA GLU A 109 -7.66 -5.53 -6.78
C GLU A 109 -7.49 -6.61 -5.71
N GLN A 110 -6.26 -6.86 -5.25
CA GLN A 110 -6.02 -7.78 -4.13
C GLN A 110 -6.72 -7.29 -2.85
N PHE A 111 -6.63 -6.00 -2.53
CA PHE A 111 -7.31 -5.42 -1.38
C PHE A 111 -8.84 -5.56 -1.52
N LEU A 112 -9.40 -5.30 -2.70
CA LEU A 112 -10.82 -5.51 -2.96
C LEU A 112 -11.23 -6.98 -2.77
N SER A 113 -10.40 -7.95 -3.16
CA SER A 113 -10.67 -9.38 -2.92
C SER A 113 -10.75 -9.67 -1.43
N VAL A 114 -9.79 -9.17 -0.65
CA VAL A 114 -9.76 -9.37 0.81
C VAL A 114 -10.99 -8.76 1.48
N VAL A 115 -11.42 -7.57 1.06
CA VAL A 115 -12.63 -6.93 1.59
C VAL A 115 -13.92 -7.64 1.16
N LYS A 116 -13.94 -8.27 -0.01
CA LYS A 116 -15.11 -9.06 -0.46
C LYS A 116 -15.22 -10.42 0.25
N GLU A 117 -14.08 -10.99 0.64
CA GLU A 117 -14.00 -12.29 1.33
C GLU A 117 -14.25 -12.21 2.83
N GLY A 118 -13.87 -11.10 3.46
CA GLY A 118 -14.04 -10.83 4.89
C GLY A 118 -15.44 -10.32 5.21
#